data_AF-Q5XQQ4-F1
#
_entry.id   AF-Q5XQQ4-F1
#
_cell.length_a   1.000
_cell.length_b   1.000
_cell.length_c   1.000
_cell.angle_alpha   90.00
_cell.angle_beta   90.00
_cell.angle_gamma   90.00
#
_symmetry.space_group_name_H-M   'P 1'
#
loop_
_entity.id
_entity.type
_entity.pdbx_description
1 polymer ?
#
loop_
_entity_poly.entity_id
_entity_poly.type
_entity_poly.pdbx_seq_one_letter_code
_entity_poly.pdbx_strand_id
1 'polypeptide(L)'
;PNVGQEALSQTTISWAPFQDTSEYIISCHPVGTDEEPLQFRVPGTSTSATLTGLTRGATYNIIVEALKDQQRHKVREEVVTVGNSVNEGLNQPTDDSCFDPYTVSHYAVGDEWERMSESGFKLLCHCLGFGSGHFRCDSSRWCHDNGVNYKIGEKWDRQGENGQMMSCTCLGNGKGEFKCDPHEATCYDDGKTYHVGEQWQKEYL
;
A
#
# COMPACT_ATOMS: atom_id res chain seq x y z
N PRO A 1 6.46 7.70 -14.99
CA PRO A 1 4.98 7.54 -15.06
C PRO A 1 4.42 7.28 -13.67
N ASN A 2 3.95 8.36 -13.04
CA ASN A 2 3.44 8.37 -11.68
C ASN A 2 2.06 7.72 -11.66
N VAL A 3 1.94 6.51 -11.10
CA VAL A 3 0.64 5.91 -10.78
C VAL A 3 0.53 5.96 -9.27
N GLY A 4 0.07 7.11 -8.78
CA GLY A 4 -0.37 7.23 -7.39
C GLY A 4 -1.55 6.29 -7.21
N GLN A 5 -1.38 5.30 -6.33
CA GLN A 5 -2.48 4.46 -5.87
C GLN A 5 -3.42 5.35 -5.06
N GLU A 6 -4.49 5.81 -5.69
CA GLU A 6 -5.58 6.50 -5.01
C GLU A 6 -6.14 5.57 -3.94
N ALA A 7 -6.10 6.01 -2.68
CA ALA A 7 -6.77 5.34 -1.59
C ALA A 7 -8.26 5.26 -1.92
N LEU A 8 -8.74 4.07 -2.28
CA LEU A 8 -10.15 3.84 -2.59
C LEU A 8 -10.96 4.18 -1.35
N SER A 9 -11.73 5.27 -1.40
CA SER A 9 -12.65 5.58 -0.31
C SER A 9 -13.77 4.53 -0.30
N GLN A 10 -14.19 4.15 0.90
CA GLN A 10 -15.19 3.12 1.10
C GLN A 10 -16.35 3.69 1.93
N THR A 11 -17.58 3.42 1.52
CA THR A 11 -18.80 3.73 2.28
C THR A 11 -19.74 2.54 2.19
N THR A 12 -20.40 2.20 3.30
CA THR A 12 -21.36 1.09 3.33
C THR A 12 -22.78 1.66 3.36
N ILE A 13 -23.65 1.14 2.51
CA ILE A 13 -25.08 1.42 2.54
C ILE A 13 -25.85 0.13 2.83
N SER A 14 -26.89 0.23 3.65
CA SER A 14 -27.78 -0.88 4.00
C SER A 14 -29.23 -0.51 3.72
N TRP A 15 -30.04 -1.52 3.41
CA TRP A 15 -31.44 -1.36 3.05
C TRP A 15 -32.28 -2.53 3.54
N ALA A 16 -33.60 -2.29 3.61
CA ALA A 16 -34.55 -3.34 3.92
C ALA A 16 -34.73 -4.27 2.69
N PRO A 17 -34.80 -5.60 2.88
CA PRO A 17 -35.05 -6.52 1.78
C PRO A 17 -36.37 -6.22 1.05
N PHE A 18 -36.36 -6.26 -0.28
CA PHE A 18 -37.54 -6.14 -1.14
C PHE A 18 -37.91 -7.51 -1.72
N GLN A 19 -39.19 -7.89 -1.62
CA GLN A 19 -39.68 -9.21 -2.00
C GLN A 19 -39.58 -9.45 -3.52
N ASP A 20 -39.26 -10.69 -3.91
CA ASP A 20 -39.14 -11.13 -5.31
C ASP A 20 -38.12 -10.31 -6.14
N THR A 21 -37.09 -9.77 -5.48
CA THR A 21 -36.01 -9.03 -6.15
C THR A 21 -35.02 -9.99 -6.79
N SER A 22 -34.73 -9.81 -8.08
CA SER A 22 -33.67 -10.56 -8.76
C SER A 22 -32.29 -10.02 -8.42
N GLU A 23 -32.16 -8.69 -8.32
CA GLU A 23 -30.93 -7.96 -8.03
C GLU A 23 -31.22 -6.54 -7.56
N TYR A 24 -30.25 -5.89 -6.91
CA TYR A 24 -30.30 -4.46 -6.65
C TYR A 24 -29.29 -3.71 -7.52
N ILE A 25 -29.70 -2.54 -7.99
CA ILE A 25 -28.84 -1.57 -8.66
C ILE A 25 -28.58 -0.42 -7.68
N ILE A 26 -27.32 -0.12 -7.44
CA ILE A 26 -26.90 0.99 -6.59
C ILE A 26 -26.25 2.05 -7.49
N SER A 27 -26.81 3.25 -7.51
CA SER A 27 -26.34 4.37 -8.32
C SER A 27 -25.84 5.51 -7.41
N CYS A 28 -24.60 5.94 -7.59
CA CYS A 28 -23.99 7.01 -6.82
C CYS A 28 -23.84 8.25 -7.71
N HIS A 29 -24.72 9.23 -7.53
CA HIS A 29 -24.71 10.47 -8.30
C HIS A 29 -23.86 11.51 -7.58
N PRO A 30 -22.76 12.01 -8.16
CA PRO A 30 -21.98 13.07 -7.54
C PRO A 30 -22.81 14.35 -7.47
N VAL A 31 -22.74 15.05 -6.34
CA VAL A 31 -23.51 16.27 -6.08
C VAL A 31 -22.62 17.48 -6.33
N GLY A 32 -23.06 18.39 -7.21
CA GLY A 32 -22.34 19.62 -7.52
C GLY A 32 -21.29 19.49 -8.64
N THR A 33 -21.17 18.31 -9.25
CA THR A 33 -20.43 18.08 -10.50
C THR A 33 -21.38 17.47 -11.55
N ASP A 34 -21.05 17.63 -12.83
CA ASP A 34 -21.77 17.01 -13.96
C ASP A 34 -21.16 15.65 -14.37
N GLU A 35 -20.54 14.95 -13.42
CA GLU A 35 -19.92 13.65 -13.66
C GLU A 35 -20.97 12.52 -13.75
N GLU A 36 -20.68 11.49 -14.56
CA GLU A 36 -21.59 10.34 -14.71
C GLU A 36 -21.69 9.53 -13.40
N PRO A 37 -22.89 9.00 -13.06
CA PRO A 37 -23.07 8.27 -11.82
C PRO A 37 -22.41 6.89 -11.88
N LEU A 38 -21.74 6.53 -10.78
CA LEU A 38 -21.19 5.18 -10.60
C LEU A 38 -22.33 4.19 -10.31
N GLN A 39 -22.32 3.04 -10.99
CA GLN A 39 -23.35 2.02 -10.82
C GLN A 39 -22.76 0.67 -10.43
N PHE A 40 -23.39 0.02 -9.46
CA PHE A 40 -23.04 -1.30 -8.96
C PHE A 40 -24.26 -2.21 -8.96
N ARG A 41 -24.05 -3.51 -9.16
CA ARG A 41 -25.11 -4.54 -9.10
C ARG A 41 -24.78 -5.54 -8.01
N VAL A 42 -25.75 -5.87 -7.17
CA VAL A 42 -25.62 -6.87 -6.12
C VAL A 42 -26.77 -7.87 -6.16
N PRO A 43 -26.57 -9.11 -5.69
CA PRO A 43 -27.62 -10.13 -5.66
C PRO A 43 -28.90 -9.65 -4.96
N GLY A 44 -30.07 -10.15 -5.39
CA GLY A 44 -31.37 -9.81 -4.79
C GLY A 44 -31.54 -10.26 -3.33
N THR A 45 -30.63 -11.09 -2.84
CA THR A 45 -30.54 -11.51 -1.43
C THR A 45 -29.72 -10.54 -0.56
N SER A 46 -29.02 -9.57 -1.16
CA SER A 46 -28.23 -8.59 -0.44
C SER A 46 -29.10 -7.56 0.28
N THR A 47 -28.67 -7.18 1.48
CA THR A 47 -29.28 -6.11 2.30
C THR A 47 -28.30 -4.99 2.63
N SER A 48 -27.07 -5.10 2.12
CA SER A 48 -26.04 -4.08 2.21
C SER A 48 -25.04 -4.21 1.07
N ALA A 49 -24.34 -3.12 0.79
CA ALA A 49 -23.22 -3.09 -0.13
C ALA A 49 -22.15 -2.12 0.34
N THR A 50 -20.92 -2.52 0.08
CA THR A 50 -19.74 -1.70 0.22
C THR A 50 -19.46 -0.99 -1.10
N LEU A 51 -19.55 0.33 -1.10
CA LEU A 51 -19.28 1.19 -2.25
C LEU A 51 -17.81 1.61 -2.21
N THR A 52 -17.08 1.27 -3.26
CA THR A 52 -15.66 1.61 -3.44
C THR A 52 -15.47 2.47 -4.67
N GLY A 53 -14.36 3.22 -4.73
CA GLY A 53 -14.06 4.09 -5.87
C GLY A 53 -14.86 5.41 -5.88
N LEU A 54 -15.42 5.81 -4.73
CA LEU A 54 -15.96 7.16 -4.56
C LEU A 54 -14.82 8.16 -4.29
N THR A 55 -15.03 9.44 -4.57
CA THR A 55 -14.04 10.48 -4.28
C THR A 55 -14.16 10.95 -2.83
N ARG A 56 -13.05 10.89 -2.06
CA ARG A 56 -13.02 11.36 -0.67
C ARG A 56 -13.29 12.86 -0.60
N GLY A 57 -14.15 13.29 0.31
CA GLY A 57 -14.61 14.67 0.49
C GLY A 57 -15.72 15.10 -0.46
N ALA A 58 -16.08 14.27 -1.47
CA ALA A 58 -17.20 14.55 -2.35
C ALA A 58 -18.52 14.04 -1.75
N THR A 59 -19.60 14.72 -2.09
CA THR A 59 -20.95 14.35 -1.69
C THR A 59 -21.63 13.59 -2.83
N TYR A 60 -22.24 12.46 -2.52
CA TYR A 60 -22.98 11.64 -3.47
C TYR A 60 -24.43 11.46 -3.01
N ASN A 61 -25.37 11.53 -3.94
CA ASN A 61 -26.72 11.02 -3.75
C ASN A 61 -26.76 9.54 -4.17
N ILE A 62 -26.79 8.65 -3.20
CA ILE A 62 -26.76 7.20 -3.41
C ILE A 62 -28.19 6.68 -3.45
N ILE A 63 -28.55 6.01 -4.54
CA ILE A 63 -29.89 5.47 -4.79
C ILE A 63 -29.77 3.95 -4.93
N VAL A 64 -30.54 3.20 -4.15
CA VAL A 64 -30.65 1.74 -4.27
C VAL A 64 -32.03 1.40 -4.86
N GLU A 65 -32.03 0.65 -5.95
CA GLU A 65 -33.23 0.21 -6.67
C GLU A 65 -33.27 -1.32 -6.74
N ALA A 66 -34.36 -1.92 -6.27
CA ALA A 66 -34.65 -3.33 -6.48
C ALA A 66 -35.17 -3.57 -7.90
N LEU A 67 -34.65 -4.58 -8.59
CA LEU A 67 -35.19 -5.06 -9.86
C LEU A 67 -36.17 -6.21 -9.59
N LYS A 68 -37.44 -5.97 -9.91
CA LYS A 68 -38.54 -6.94 -9.86
C LYS A 68 -39.31 -6.89 -11.17
N ASP A 69 -39.45 -8.02 -11.85
CA ASP A 69 -40.19 -8.13 -13.11
C ASP A 69 -39.78 -7.07 -14.16
N GLN A 70 -38.47 -6.83 -14.29
CA GLN A 70 -37.86 -5.77 -15.13
C GLN A 70 -38.23 -4.32 -14.75
N GLN A 71 -38.99 -4.11 -13.67
CA GLN A 71 -39.26 -2.81 -13.09
C GLN A 71 -38.26 -2.51 -11.97
N ARG A 72 -37.85 -1.24 -11.90
CA ARG A 72 -36.99 -0.73 -10.84
C ARG A 72 -37.85 -0.11 -9.75
N HIS A 73 -37.59 -0.49 -8.51
CA HIS A 73 -38.25 0.05 -7.33
C HIS A 73 -37.20 0.67 -6.41
N LYS A 74 -37.25 1.99 -6.21
CA LYS A 74 -36.34 2.67 -5.28
C LYS A 74 -36.63 2.20 -3.84
N VAL A 75 -35.64 1.57 -3.22
CA VAL A 75 -35.72 1.03 -1.85
C VAL A 75 -34.97 1.89 -0.83
N ARG A 76 -33.97 2.65 -1.28
CA ARG A 76 -33.20 3.58 -0.43
C ARG A 76 -32.68 4.74 -1.28
N GLU A 77 -32.64 5.92 -0.68
CA GLU A 77 -31.93 7.09 -1.22
C GLU A 77 -31.29 7.83 -0.04
N GLU A 78 -30.00 8.13 -0.15
CA GLU A 78 -29.23 8.73 0.93
C GLU A 78 -28.11 9.62 0.36
N VAL A 79 -28.02 10.84 0.89
CA VAL A 79 -26.94 11.77 0.54
C VAL A 79 -25.81 11.56 1.52
N VAL A 80 -24.67 11.09 1.03
CA VAL A 80 -23.47 10.80 1.84
C VAL A 80 -22.32 11.65 1.37
N THR A 81 -21.67 12.34 2.32
CA THR A 81 -20.36 12.96 2.08
C THR A 81 -19.30 11.94 2.46
N VAL A 82 -18.53 11.52 1.46
CA VAL A 82 -17.60 10.41 1.57
C VAL A 82 -16.41 10.87 2.41
N GLY A 83 -16.49 10.60 3.71
CA GLY A 83 -15.56 11.10 4.71
C GLY A 83 -15.96 12.46 5.30
N ASN A 84 -16.99 12.44 6.16
CA ASN A 84 -16.91 13.07 7.48
C ASN A 84 -17.95 12.44 8.44
N SER A 85 -17.62 11.30 9.04
CA SER A 85 -18.44 10.72 10.12
C SER A 85 -18.08 11.39 11.46
N VAL A 86 -18.49 12.64 11.65
CA VAL A 86 -18.55 13.24 12.98
C VAL A 86 -19.93 12.91 13.54
N ASN A 87 -20.02 11.88 14.38
CA ASN A 87 -21.15 11.78 15.29
C ASN A 87 -20.75 12.47 16.60
N GLU A 88 -21.33 13.65 16.83
CA GLU A 88 -21.25 14.37 18.09
C GLU A 88 -21.75 13.48 19.24
N GLY A 89 -20.95 13.41 20.31
CA GLY A 89 -21.40 12.99 21.63
C GLY A 89 -20.76 11.74 22.21
N LEU A 90 -19.46 11.80 22.51
CA LEU A 90 -18.87 11.48 23.82
C LEU A 90 -17.34 11.52 23.69
N ASN A 91 -16.67 12.01 24.74
CA ASN A 91 -15.21 11.97 24.89
C ASN A 91 -14.67 10.55 24.67
N GLN A 92 -14.33 10.23 23.43
CA GLN A 92 -13.49 9.10 23.09
C GLN A 92 -12.42 9.64 22.15
N PRO A 93 -11.14 9.42 22.45
CA PRO A 93 -10.12 9.68 21.46
C PRO A 93 -10.56 8.89 20.23
N THR A 94 -10.75 9.56 19.09
CA THR A 94 -10.85 8.87 17.81
C THR A 94 -9.68 7.90 17.81
N ASP A 95 -9.95 6.60 17.90
CA ASP A 95 -8.92 5.56 17.93
C ASP A 95 -8.39 5.43 16.51
N ASP A 96 -7.74 6.50 16.08
CA ASP A 96 -7.07 6.65 14.82
C ASP A 96 -5.93 5.64 14.88
N SER A 97 -6.18 4.50 14.26
CA SER A 97 -5.29 3.36 14.26
C SER A 97 -5.06 2.92 12.84
N CYS A 98 -3.83 2.53 12.55
CA CYS A 98 -3.43 2.02 11.26
C CYS A 98 -3.62 0.50 11.25
N PHE A 99 -4.27 0.00 10.20
CA PHE A 99 -4.45 -1.43 10.01
C PHE A 99 -3.47 -1.96 8.97
N ASP A 100 -2.66 -2.94 9.35
CA ASP A 100 -1.80 -3.67 8.43
C ASP A 100 -2.51 -4.97 7.99
N PRO A 101 -2.97 -5.07 6.73
CA PRO A 101 -3.68 -6.26 6.25
C PRO A 101 -2.79 -7.50 6.12
N TYR A 102 -1.46 -7.34 6.07
CA TYR A 102 -0.55 -8.47 5.93
C TYR A 102 -0.40 -9.24 7.25
N THR A 103 -0.24 -8.50 8.34
CA THR A 103 -0.11 -9.06 9.69
C THR A 103 -1.45 -9.15 10.43
N VAL A 104 -2.52 -8.61 9.83
CA VAL A 104 -3.86 -8.50 10.43
C VAL A 104 -3.77 -7.85 11.82
N SER A 105 -3.03 -6.75 11.89
CA SER A 105 -2.69 -6.07 13.14
C SER A 105 -3.06 -4.59 13.09
N HIS A 106 -3.40 -4.05 14.25
CA HIS A 106 -3.70 -2.64 14.44
C HIS A 106 -2.54 -1.95 15.20
N TYR A 107 -2.23 -0.74 14.79
CA TYR A 107 -1.17 0.10 15.36
C TYR A 107 -1.74 1.47 15.73
N ALA A 108 -1.39 1.99 16.90
CA ALA A 108 -1.81 3.32 17.33
C ALA A 108 -1.08 4.41 16.54
N VAL A 109 -1.65 5.63 16.45
CA VAL A 109 -0.92 6.77 15.88
C VAL A 109 0.41 6.95 16.61
N GLY A 110 1.50 7.08 15.85
CA GLY A 110 2.86 7.20 16.35
C GLY A 110 3.63 5.88 16.38
N ASP A 111 2.94 4.72 16.32
CA ASP A 111 3.62 3.43 16.31
C ASP A 111 4.48 3.26 15.06
N GLU A 112 5.59 2.56 15.24
CA GLU A 112 6.45 2.09 14.16
C GLU A 112 6.48 0.55 14.16
N TRP A 113 6.36 -0.07 12.98
CA TRP A 113 6.45 -1.53 12.85
C TRP A 113 7.21 -1.95 11.61
N GLU A 114 7.80 -3.14 11.65
CA GLU A 114 8.51 -3.72 10.52
C GLU A 114 7.56 -4.62 9.72
N ARG A 115 7.59 -4.51 8.39
CA ARG A 115 6.89 -5.44 7.50
C ARG A 115 7.70 -5.76 6.25
N MET A 116 7.30 -6.82 5.56
CA MET A 116 7.83 -7.17 4.24
C MET A 116 6.93 -6.58 3.14
N SER A 117 7.53 -6.03 2.09
CA SER A 117 6.82 -5.67 0.87
C SER A 117 6.49 -6.93 0.04
N GLU A 118 5.55 -6.80 -0.89
CA GLU A 118 5.21 -7.85 -1.86
C GLU A 118 6.43 -8.29 -2.69
N SER A 119 7.37 -7.37 -2.91
CA SER A 119 8.61 -7.60 -3.64
C SER A 119 9.77 -8.09 -2.76
N GLY A 120 9.54 -8.35 -1.46
CA GLY A 120 10.55 -8.93 -0.55
C GLY A 120 11.46 -7.90 0.15
N PHE A 121 11.16 -6.61 0.05
CA PHE A 121 11.90 -5.55 0.72
C PHE A 121 11.39 -5.39 2.15
N LYS A 122 12.32 -5.30 3.11
CA LYS A 122 11.97 -5.00 4.49
C LYS A 122 11.74 -3.50 4.65
N LEU A 123 10.59 -3.13 5.18
CA LEU A 123 10.15 -1.75 5.35
C LEU A 123 9.91 -1.46 6.83
N LEU A 124 10.17 -0.22 7.22
CA LEU A 124 9.67 0.36 8.46
C LEU A 124 8.44 1.18 8.14
N CYS A 125 7.33 0.85 8.77
CA CYS A 125 6.08 1.58 8.67
C CYS A 125 5.88 2.45 9.90
N HIS A 126 5.23 3.59 9.71
CA HIS A 126 4.89 4.52 10.78
C HIS A 126 3.42 4.93 10.64
N CYS A 127 2.66 4.74 11.72
CA CYS A 127 1.26 5.11 11.77
C CYS A 127 1.12 6.61 11.97
N LEU A 128 0.60 7.29 10.96
CA LEU A 128 0.37 8.73 10.98
C LEU A 128 -1.07 9.07 11.39
N GLY A 129 -2.00 8.15 11.15
CA GLY A 129 -3.42 8.34 11.45
C GLY A 129 -4.14 9.22 10.44
N PHE A 130 -4.41 10.48 10.80
CA PHE A 130 -5.23 11.45 10.05
C PHE A 130 -6.71 11.09 9.92
N GLY A 131 -7.26 10.37 10.91
CA GLY A 131 -8.66 9.93 10.95
C GLY A 131 -9.01 8.90 9.87
N SER A 132 -8.01 8.34 9.19
CA SER A 132 -8.18 7.29 8.17
C SER A 132 -7.22 6.12 8.34
N GLY A 133 -6.46 6.05 9.44
CA GLY A 133 -5.46 5.00 9.63
C GLY A 133 -4.33 5.04 8.60
N HIS A 134 -3.96 6.24 8.14
CA HIS A 134 -2.89 6.43 7.16
C HIS A 134 -1.55 6.07 7.78
N PHE A 135 -0.76 5.28 7.07
CA PHE A 135 0.60 4.96 7.45
C PHE A 135 1.53 5.09 6.26
N ARG A 136 2.78 5.46 6.52
CA ARG A 136 3.85 5.49 5.52
C ARG A 136 4.82 4.36 5.80
N CYS A 137 5.39 3.77 4.76
CA CYS A 137 6.46 2.79 4.91
C CYS A 137 7.65 3.19 4.05
N ASP A 138 8.85 3.06 4.59
CA ASP A 138 10.09 3.35 3.87
C ASP A 138 11.18 2.34 4.23
N SER A 139 12.21 2.29 3.39
CA SER A 139 13.41 1.45 3.58
C SER A 139 14.49 2.20 4.36
N SER A 140 14.16 3.20 5.16
CA SER A 140 15.17 4.04 5.83
C SER A 140 16.11 3.25 6.72
N ARG A 141 15.67 2.11 7.28
CA ARG A 141 16.48 1.25 8.17
C ARG A 141 17.09 0.02 7.51
N TRP A 142 16.81 -0.21 6.21
CA TRP A 142 17.14 -1.46 5.53
C TRP A 142 17.65 -1.23 4.13
N CYS A 143 18.72 -1.93 3.75
CA CYS A 143 19.17 -2.06 2.38
C CYS A 143 18.73 -3.42 1.83
N HIS A 144 18.46 -3.48 0.54
CA HIS A 144 18.06 -4.72 -0.11
C HIS A 144 19.01 -5.01 -1.26
N ASP A 145 19.64 -6.18 -1.23
CA ASP A 145 20.54 -6.64 -2.29
C ASP A 145 20.38 -8.15 -2.48
N ASN A 146 20.22 -8.59 -3.73
CA ASN A 146 20.05 -10.00 -4.12
C ASN A 146 19.01 -10.78 -3.28
N GLY A 147 17.87 -10.16 -2.97
CA GLY A 147 16.80 -10.82 -2.20
C GLY A 147 17.03 -10.85 -0.69
N VAL A 148 18.16 -10.32 -0.20
CA VAL A 148 18.52 -10.27 1.22
C VAL A 148 18.35 -8.84 1.73
N ASN A 149 17.83 -8.70 2.95
CA ASN A 149 17.65 -7.43 3.62
C ASN A 149 18.73 -7.24 4.68
N TYR A 150 19.49 -6.16 4.57
CA TYR A 150 20.59 -5.81 5.46
C TYR A 150 20.21 -4.59 6.30
N LYS A 151 20.45 -4.64 7.60
CA LYS A 151 20.22 -3.49 8.49
C LYS A 151 21.32 -2.46 8.32
N ILE A 152 21.04 -1.18 8.58
CA ILE A 152 22.08 -0.13 8.59
C ILE A 152 23.30 -0.58 9.40
N GLY A 153 24.49 -0.42 8.81
CA GLY A 153 25.77 -0.79 9.40
C GLY A 153 26.19 -2.23 9.14
N GLU A 154 25.29 -3.10 8.69
CA GLU A 154 25.66 -4.44 8.27
C GLU A 154 26.52 -4.40 7.01
N LYS A 155 27.42 -5.38 6.93
CA LYS A 155 28.32 -5.60 5.81
C LYS A 155 28.12 -6.99 5.24
N TRP A 156 28.23 -7.10 3.93
CA TRP A 156 28.14 -8.37 3.21
C TRP A 156 29.04 -8.34 1.99
N ASP A 157 29.46 -9.52 1.57
CA ASP A 157 30.24 -9.67 0.35
C ASP A 157 29.32 -10.11 -0.80
N ARG A 158 29.59 -9.58 -1.99
CA ARG A 158 28.88 -9.96 -3.21
C ARG A 158 29.84 -10.00 -4.38
N GLN A 159 29.46 -10.76 -5.40
CA GLN A 159 30.13 -10.72 -6.69
C GLN A 159 29.62 -9.52 -7.50
N GLY A 160 30.53 -8.66 -7.94
CA GLY A 160 30.24 -7.56 -8.86
C GLY A 160 29.95 -8.05 -10.27
N GLU A 161 29.48 -7.15 -11.14
CA GLU A 161 29.06 -7.48 -12.51
C GLU A 161 30.17 -8.12 -13.37
N ASN A 162 31.42 -7.76 -13.08
CA ASN A 162 32.63 -8.27 -13.74
C ASN A 162 33.24 -9.49 -13.03
N GLY A 163 32.53 -10.10 -12.08
CA GLY A 163 33.02 -11.24 -11.30
C GLY A 163 33.90 -10.86 -10.11
N GLN A 164 34.20 -9.56 -9.89
CA GLN A 164 35.06 -9.11 -8.80
C GLN A 164 34.36 -9.27 -7.45
N MET A 165 35.10 -9.65 -6.40
CA MET A 165 34.53 -9.67 -5.05
C MET A 165 34.43 -8.24 -4.50
N MET A 166 33.26 -7.86 -4.03
CA MET A 166 32.97 -6.54 -3.47
C MET A 166 32.51 -6.70 -2.03
N SER A 167 32.94 -5.81 -1.15
CA SER A 167 32.41 -5.69 0.21
C SER A 167 31.47 -4.50 0.28
N CYS A 168 30.22 -4.76 0.66
CA CYS A 168 29.15 -3.78 0.73
C CYS A 168 28.81 -3.42 2.17
N THR A 169 28.33 -2.20 2.40
CA THR A 169 27.85 -1.71 3.69
C THR A 169 26.52 -0.99 3.52
N CYS A 170 25.55 -1.32 4.36
CA CYS A 170 24.24 -0.67 4.34
C CYS A 170 24.32 0.71 5.02
N LEU A 171 23.94 1.76 4.28
CA LEU A 171 23.93 3.15 4.76
C LEU A 171 22.53 3.61 5.16
N GLY A 172 21.49 3.07 4.50
CA GLY A 172 20.09 3.36 4.81
C GLY A 172 19.58 4.67 4.23
N ASN A 173 20.27 5.81 4.44
CA ASN A 173 20.01 7.18 3.88
C ASN A 173 18.54 7.52 3.48
N GLY A 174 17.54 7.03 4.21
CA GLY A 174 16.12 7.20 3.91
C GLY A 174 15.56 6.43 2.71
N LYS A 175 16.38 5.69 1.93
CA LYS A 175 15.96 5.00 0.69
C LYS A 175 16.57 3.61 0.50
N GLY A 176 17.24 3.07 1.52
CA GLY A 176 17.93 1.78 1.45
C GLY A 176 19.24 1.81 0.66
N GLU A 177 19.95 2.94 0.72
CA GLU A 177 21.24 3.11 0.04
C GLU A 177 22.33 2.24 0.67
N PHE A 178 23.15 1.60 -0.16
CA PHE A 178 24.34 0.88 0.26
C PHE A 178 25.53 1.23 -0.63
N LYS A 179 26.73 1.12 -0.08
CA LYS A 179 27.99 1.35 -0.79
C LYS A 179 28.78 0.05 -0.86
N CYS A 180 29.40 -0.21 -2.00
CA CYS A 180 30.29 -1.36 -2.18
C CYS A 180 31.67 -0.89 -2.63
N ASP A 181 32.71 -1.40 -1.97
CA ASP A 181 34.11 -1.17 -2.29
C ASP A 181 34.78 -2.51 -2.66
N PRO A 182 35.89 -2.52 -3.42
CA PRO A 182 36.63 -3.74 -3.71
C PRO A 182 36.99 -4.50 -2.42
N HIS A 183 36.81 -5.82 -2.42
CA HIS A 183 37.06 -6.62 -1.24
C HIS A 183 38.56 -6.64 -0.90
N GLU A 184 38.92 -6.37 0.35
CA GLU A 184 40.31 -6.17 0.79
C GLU A 184 41.21 -7.40 0.58
N ALA A 185 40.62 -8.60 0.56
CA ALA A 185 41.35 -9.85 0.33
C ALA A 185 41.56 -10.18 -1.15
N THR A 186 41.09 -9.35 -2.08
CA THR A 186 41.18 -9.61 -3.52
C THR A 186 41.76 -8.44 -4.30
N CYS A 187 42.64 -8.76 -5.24
CA CYS A 187 43.15 -7.84 -6.25
C CYS A 187 42.46 -8.13 -7.58
N TYR A 188 42.25 -7.10 -8.40
CA TYR A 188 41.66 -7.25 -9.73
C TYR A 188 42.61 -6.69 -10.78
N ASP A 189 42.92 -7.49 -11.80
CA ASP A 189 43.75 -7.10 -12.94
C ASP A 189 43.24 -7.78 -14.22
N ASP A 190 42.99 -6.97 -15.26
CA ASP A 190 42.60 -7.42 -16.61
C ASP A 190 41.49 -8.50 -16.66
N GLY A 191 40.38 -8.28 -15.95
CA GLY A 191 39.27 -9.24 -15.94
C GLY A 191 39.40 -10.40 -14.95
N LYS A 192 40.56 -10.55 -14.30
CA LYS A 192 40.85 -11.65 -13.38
C LYS A 192 40.95 -11.16 -11.93
N THR A 193 40.47 -12.01 -11.02
CA THR A 193 40.54 -11.80 -9.58
C THR A 193 41.65 -12.67 -9.00
N TYR A 194 42.47 -12.06 -8.15
CA TYR A 194 43.59 -12.69 -7.45
C TYR A 194 43.42 -12.52 -5.96
N HIS A 195 43.94 -13.44 -5.16
CA HIS A 195 43.96 -13.30 -3.71
C HIS A 195 45.21 -12.56 -3.26
N VAL A 196 45.10 -11.81 -2.15
CA VAL A 196 46.26 -11.12 -1.57
C VAL A 196 47.37 -12.14 -1.28
N GLY A 197 48.55 -11.88 -1.85
CA GLY A 197 49.73 -12.75 -1.76
C GLY A 197 49.97 -13.64 -2.98
N GLU A 198 49.00 -13.75 -3.90
CA GLU A 198 49.21 -14.42 -5.17
C GLU A 198 50.13 -13.62 -6.10
N GLN A 199 50.91 -14.34 -6.90
CA GLN A 199 51.75 -13.77 -7.94
C GLN A 199 51.21 -14.19 -9.31
N TRP A 200 51.09 -13.23 -10.22
CA TRP A 200 50.67 -13.49 -11.60
C TRP A 200 51.58 -12.77 -12.59
N GLN A 201 51.56 -13.23 -13.84
CA GLN A 201 52.32 -12.64 -14.94
C GLN A 201 51.38 -11.84 -15.85
N LYS A 202 51.83 -10.66 -16.28
CA LYS A 202 51.13 -9.78 -17.23
C LYS A 202 51.99 -9.64 -18.48
N GLU A 203 51.47 -10.07 -19.62
CA GLU A 203 52.11 -9.82 -20.92
C GLU A 203 51.76 -8.39 -21.35
N TYR A 204 52.78 -7.56 -21.55
CA TYR A 204 52.63 -6.25 -22.17
C TYR A 204 52.92 -6.44 -23.67
N LEU A 205 51.88 -6.35 -24.50
CA LEU A 205 51.99 -6.32 -25.96
C LEU A 205 52.30 -4.90 -26.47
#